data_AF-T1H7V4-F1
#
_entry.id   AF-T1H7V4-F1
#
_cell.length_a   1.000
_cell.length_b   1.000
_cell.length_c   1.000
_cell.angle_alpha   90.00
_cell.angle_beta   90.00
_cell.angle_gamma   90.00
#
_symmetry.space_group_name_H-M   'P 1'
#
loop_
_entity.id
_entity.type
_entity.pdbx_description
1 polymer ?
#
loop_
_entity_poly.entity_id
_entity_poly.type
_entity_poly.pdbx_seq_one_letter_code
_entity_poly.pdbx_strand_id
1 'polypeptide(L)'
;MCRAGGIWVNLGPLQYHFSTTLSEDSLEPSYEEVKEIIRNIGFVIKKEEIGIKTTYSQNPSSMLKHIFECVFFVCEKPVVVDTTRNYGEQEDDDALQVSDSTTNSGSTARVDT
;
A
#
# COMPACT_ATOMS: atom_id res chain seq x y z
N MET A 1 -5.33 6.82 2.43
CA MET A 1 -4.30 6.04 1.71
C MET A 1 -4.87 4.68 1.31
N CYS A 2 -4.67 4.23 0.07
CA CYS A 2 -5.19 2.92 -0.38
C CYS A 2 -4.46 1.76 0.33
N ARG A 3 -5.24 0.77 0.78
CA ARG A 3 -4.71 -0.50 1.31
C ARG A 3 -4.18 -1.39 0.18
N ALA A 4 -3.35 -2.36 0.54
CA ALA A 4 -2.89 -3.39 -0.39
C ALA A 4 -4.09 -4.14 -1.00
N GLY A 5 -4.06 -4.40 -2.30
CA GLY A 5 -5.20 -4.91 -3.08
C GLY A 5 -6.31 -3.88 -3.34
N GLY A 6 -6.14 -2.63 -2.90
CA GLY A 6 -7.15 -1.59 -3.07
C GLY A 6 -7.27 -1.09 -4.51
N ILE A 7 -8.48 -0.74 -4.92
CA ILE A 7 -8.79 -0.20 -6.24
C ILE A 7 -9.00 1.31 -6.17
N TRP A 8 -8.42 2.03 -7.12
CA TRP A 8 -8.65 3.45 -7.36
C TRP A 8 -9.27 3.62 -8.75
N VAL A 9 -10.45 4.24 -8.79
CA VAL A 9 -11.17 4.55 -10.04
C VAL A 9 -11.19 6.06 -10.25
N ASN A 10 -10.97 6.49 -11.49
CA ASN A 10 -11.11 7.88 -11.92
C ASN A 10 -11.98 7.95 -13.18
N LEU A 11 -12.83 8.97 -13.25
CA LEU A 11 -13.50 9.42 -14.46
C LEU A 11 -13.61 10.95 -14.40
N GLY A 12 -12.82 11.65 -15.19
CA GLY A 12 -12.89 13.10 -15.24
C GLY A 12 -11.88 13.76 -16.18
N PRO A 13 -12.01 15.07 -16.41
CA PRO A 13 -11.02 15.85 -17.12
C PRO A 13 -9.87 16.24 -16.18
N LEU A 14 -8.78 16.76 -16.75
CA LEU A 14 -7.67 17.38 -16.00
C LEU A 14 -7.81 18.91 -16.02
N GLN A 15 -8.92 19.42 -15.49
CA GLN A 15 -9.13 20.87 -15.35
C GLN A 15 -8.68 21.32 -13.97
N TYR A 16 -7.47 21.86 -13.87
CA TYR A 16 -6.90 22.33 -12.61
C TYR A 16 -7.56 23.64 -12.14
N HIS A 17 -8.13 23.61 -10.94
CA HIS A 17 -8.92 24.73 -10.40
C HIS A 17 -8.13 26.03 -10.25
N PHE A 18 -6.85 25.94 -9.87
CA PHE A 18 -6.01 27.10 -9.59
C PHE A 18 -5.20 27.58 -10.79
N SER A 19 -5.37 26.98 -11.97
CA SER A 19 -4.63 27.33 -13.19
C SER A 19 -4.75 28.79 -13.63
N THR A 20 -5.80 29.47 -13.21
CA THR A 20 -6.07 30.88 -13.55
C THR A 20 -5.92 31.82 -12.36
N THR A 21 -5.55 31.30 -11.18
CA THR A 21 -5.44 32.07 -9.94
C THR A 21 -4.00 32.47 -9.71
N LEU A 22 -3.68 33.76 -9.85
CA LEU A 22 -2.31 34.28 -9.69
C LEU A 22 -1.76 34.24 -8.25
N SER A 23 -2.64 34.04 -7.26
CA SER A 23 -2.26 34.04 -5.84
C SER A 23 -1.97 32.64 -5.28
N GLU A 24 -2.21 31.58 -6.05
CA GLU A 24 -2.10 30.19 -5.59
C GLU A 24 -1.18 29.41 -6.54
N ASP A 25 -0.27 28.63 -5.99
CA ASP A 25 0.56 27.74 -6.79
C ASP A 25 -0.28 26.57 -7.34
N SER A 26 -0.12 26.27 -8.63
CA SER A 26 -0.85 25.21 -9.33
C SER A 26 0.12 24.26 -10.03
N LEU A 27 0.10 22.98 -9.65
CA LEU A 27 0.82 21.92 -10.37
C LEU A 27 -0.14 21.25 -11.36
N GLU A 28 0.22 21.29 -12.64
CA GLU A 28 -0.68 20.99 -13.76
C GLU A 28 -0.13 19.89 -14.67
N PRO A 29 0.04 18.66 -14.18
CA PRO A 29 0.56 17.59 -15.01
C PRO A 29 -0.42 17.23 -16.14
N SER A 30 0.14 16.94 -17.31
CA SER A 30 -0.53 16.22 -18.38
C SER A 30 -0.96 14.82 -17.91
N TYR A 31 -1.87 14.19 -18.65
CA TYR A 31 -2.28 12.82 -18.29
C TYR A 31 -1.12 11.83 -18.40
N GLU A 32 -0.20 12.06 -19.33
CA GLU A 32 1.03 11.30 -19.51
C GLU A 32 1.90 11.33 -18.24
N GLU A 33 2.10 12.50 -17.66
CA GLU A 33 2.82 12.67 -16.39
C GLU A 33 2.07 12.04 -15.23
N VAL A 34 0.73 12.20 -15.17
CA VAL A 34 -0.09 11.52 -14.15
C VAL A 34 0.08 10.00 -14.24
N LYS A 35 0.05 9.41 -15.44
CA LYS A 35 0.28 7.97 -15.64
C LYS A 35 1.65 7.53 -15.14
N GLU A 36 2.69 8.32 -15.41
CA GLU A 36 4.04 8.03 -14.91
C GLU A 36 4.08 8.05 -13.39
N ILE A 37 3.50 9.07 -12.76
CA ILE A 37 3.41 9.19 -11.30
C ILE A 37 2.66 7.98 -10.71
N ILE A 38 1.54 7.57 -11.30
CA ILE A 38 0.77 6.38 -10.88
C ILE A 38 1.66 5.14 -10.84
N ARG A 39 2.45 4.91 -11.92
CA ARG A 39 3.36 3.77 -12.01
C ARG A 39 4.51 3.87 -11.02
N ASN A 40 5.08 5.06 -10.84
CA ASN A 40 6.19 5.30 -9.91
C ASN A 40 5.78 5.12 -8.44
N ILE A 41 4.52 5.37 -8.10
CA ILE A 41 3.95 5.06 -6.78
C ILE A 41 3.76 3.54 -6.59
N GLY A 42 3.76 2.75 -7.67
CA GLY A 42 3.60 1.30 -7.65
C GLY A 42 2.18 0.81 -7.89
N PHE A 43 1.27 1.67 -8.36
CA PHE A 43 -0.05 1.21 -8.82
C PHE A 43 0.05 0.55 -10.19
N VAL A 44 -0.79 -0.46 -10.40
CA VAL A 44 -0.95 -1.12 -11.70
C VAL A 44 -2.24 -0.63 -12.34
N ILE A 45 -2.13 0.03 -13.50
CA ILE A 45 -3.29 0.44 -14.30
C ILE A 45 -3.88 -0.81 -14.95
N LYS A 46 -5.13 -1.13 -14.62
CA LYS A 46 -5.86 -2.32 -15.11
C LYS A 46 -6.76 -2.02 -16.30
N LYS A 47 -7.32 -0.81 -16.34
CA LYS A 47 -8.16 -0.33 -17.43
C LYS A 47 -7.86 1.15 -17.63
N GLU A 48 -7.84 1.57 -18.89
CA GLU A 48 -7.63 2.94 -19.32
C GLU A 48 -8.49 3.18 -20.57
N GLU A 49 -9.18 4.32 -20.60
CA GLU A 49 -9.95 4.78 -21.75
C GLU A 49 -9.91 6.32 -21.79
N ILE A 50 -9.42 6.88 -22.89
CA ILE A 50 -9.22 8.32 -23.07
C ILE A 50 -10.26 8.83 -24.08
N GLY A 51 -10.75 10.06 -23.89
CA GLY A 51 -11.66 10.69 -24.83
C GLY A 51 -13.14 10.45 -24.51
N ILE A 52 -13.46 10.02 -23.30
CA ILE A 52 -14.85 9.80 -22.88
C ILE A 52 -15.54 11.15 -22.74
N LYS A 53 -16.50 11.41 -23.64
CA LYS A 53 -17.23 12.68 -23.66
C LYS A 53 -18.24 12.74 -22.52
N THR A 54 -18.09 13.74 -21.66
CA THR A 54 -19.00 14.02 -20.55
C THR A 54 -19.34 15.50 -20.47
N THR A 55 -20.34 15.83 -19.66
CA THR A 55 -20.70 17.22 -19.33
C THR A 55 -20.74 17.37 -17.81
N TYR A 56 -20.64 18.59 -17.32
CA TYR A 56 -20.75 18.89 -15.90
C TYR A 56 -21.73 20.05 -15.70
N SER A 57 -22.75 19.83 -14.86
CA SER A 57 -23.78 20.83 -14.51
C SER A 57 -24.36 21.59 -15.72
N GLN A 58 -24.48 20.90 -16.86
CA GLN A 58 -24.86 21.52 -18.12
C GLN A 58 -26.37 21.76 -18.20
N ASN A 59 -26.78 22.94 -18.63
CA ASN A 59 -28.18 23.23 -18.96
C ASN A 59 -28.52 22.58 -20.32
N PRO A 60 -29.43 21.58 -20.39
CA PRO A 60 -29.80 20.93 -21.64
C PRO A 60 -30.42 21.88 -22.67
N SER A 61 -31.05 22.97 -22.23
CA SER A 61 -31.71 23.96 -23.09
C SER A 61 -30.78 25.08 -23.60
N SER A 62 -29.56 25.22 -23.05
CA SER A 62 -28.61 26.26 -23.48
C SER A 62 -28.04 25.97 -24.87
N MET A 63 -27.82 27.00 -25.69
CA MET A 63 -27.10 26.89 -26.96
C MET A 63 -25.60 26.62 -26.75
N LEU A 64 -24.99 27.18 -25.69
CA LEU A 64 -23.60 26.94 -25.36
C LEU A 64 -23.45 25.60 -24.64
N LYS A 65 -22.61 24.71 -25.19
CA LYS A 65 -22.29 23.41 -24.61
C LYS A 65 -20.80 23.27 -24.30
N HIS A 66 -20.48 22.95 -23.05
CA HIS A 66 -19.17 22.48 -22.62
C HIS A 66 -19.19 20.95 -22.60
N ILE A 67 -18.29 20.33 -23.36
CA ILE A 67 -18.07 18.88 -23.38
C ILE A 67 -16.62 18.66 -22.98
N PHE A 68 -16.42 17.76 -22.02
CA PHE A 68 -15.11 17.34 -21.55
C PHE A 68 -14.76 15.99 -22.15
N GLU A 69 -13.58 15.89 -22.75
CA GLU A 69 -12.99 14.61 -23.13
C GLU A 69 -12.19 14.09 -21.94
N CYS A 70 -12.84 13.24 -21.16
CA CYS A 70 -12.32 12.74 -19.90
C CYS A 70 -11.45 11.51 -20.12
N VAL A 71 -10.64 11.23 -19.10
CA VAL A 71 -9.99 9.94 -18.95
C VAL A 71 -10.74 9.11 -17.91
N PHE A 72 -10.88 7.83 -18.21
CA PHE A 72 -11.29 6.81 -17.26
C PHE A 72 -10.13 5.86 -17.01
N PHE A 73 -9.83 5.60 -15.74
CA PHE A 73 -8.91 4.54 -15.41
C PHE A 73 -9.29 3.81 -14.13
N VAL A 74 -8.82 2.57 -14.04
CA VAL A 74 -8.88 1.73 -12.85
C VAL A 74 -7.46 1.30 -12.52
N CYS A 75 -7.01 1.65 -11.33
CA CYS A 75 -5.69 1.30 -10.80
C CYS A 75 -5.85 0.36 -9.60
N GLU A 76 -4.96 -0.61 -9.47
CA GLU A 76 -4.87 -1.48 -8.30
C GLU A 76 -3.55 -1.26 -7.57
N LYS A 77 -3.59 -1.14 -6.24
CA LYS A 77 -2.38 -1.19 -5.41
C LYS A 77 -2.02 -2.66 -5.17
N PRO A 78 -0.85 -3.15 -5.60
CA PRO A 78 -0.47 -4.54 -5.41
C PRO A 78 -0.48 -4.98 -3.94
N VAL A 79 -0.73 -6.27 -3.72
CA VAL A 79 -0.51 -6.92 -2.43
C VAL A 79 0.97 -7.22 -2.27
N VAL A 80 1.62 -6.60 -1.29
CA VAL A 80 2.98 -6.98 -0.91
C VAL A 80 2.87 -8.25 -0.08
N VAL A 81 3.28 -9.38 -0.66
CA VAL A 81 3.39 -10.65 0.06
C VAL A 81 4.82 -10.70 0.61
N ASP A 82 5.00 -10.48 1.91
CA ASP A 82 6.30 -10.67 2.56
C ASP A 82 6.64 -12.16 2.57
N THR A 83 7.51 -12.60 1.65
CA THR A 83 7.98 -13.99 1.55
C THR A 83 9.16 -14.30 2.47
N THR A 84 9.63 -13.35 3.28
CA THR A 84 10.84 -13.46 4.11
C THR A 84 10.63 -14.06 5.50
N ARG A 85 9.40 -14.42 5.89
CA ARG A 85 9.08 -14.78 7.29
C ARG A 85 9.17 -16.26 7.67
N ASN A 86 9.67 -17.14 6.78
CA ASN A 86 9.61 -18.61 6.98
C ASN A 86 10.96 -19.34 7.03
N TYR A 87 12.10 -18.67 7.19
CA TYR A 87 13.38 -19.34 7.46
C TYR A 87 13.97 -18.88 8.79
N GLY A 88 13.77 -19.66 9.86
CA GLY A 88 14.61 -19.58 11.06
C GLY A 88 13.87 -19.59 12.40
N GLU A 89 13.23 -20.70 12.76
CA GLU A 89 13.06 -21.13 14.15
C GLU A 89 13.21 -22.67 14.19
N GLN A 90 14.46 -23.14 14.22
CA GLN A 90 14.84 -24.47 14.71
C GLN A 90 15.91 -24.21 15.77
N GLU A 91 15.50 -24.18 17.04
CA GLU A 91 16.43 -24.20 18.17
C GLU A 91 16.76 -25.67 18.47
N ASP A 92 18.04 -26.01 18.34
CA ASP A 92 18.64 -27.28 18.73
C ASP A 92 18.69 -27.39 20.26
N ASP A 93 17.92 -28.31 20.85
CA ASP A 93 18.11 -28.75 22.23
C ASP A 93 19.21 -29.83 22.26
N ASP A 94 20.47 -29.43 22.49
CA ASP A 94 21.52 -30.40 22.85
C ASP A 94 22.48 -29.86 23.94
N ALA A 95 22.33 -30.47 25.12
CA ALA A 95 23.29 -30.75 26.20
C ALA A 95 24.27 -29.68 26.73
N LEU A 96 24.11 -29.35 28.02
CA LEU A 96 25.23 -29.13 28.94
C LEU A 96 24.95 -29.78 30.31
N GLN A 97 25.56 -30.94 30.57
CA GLN A 97 25.77 -31.46 31.92
C GLN A 97 27.07 -30.88 32.46
N VAL A 98 27.02 -30.19 33.60
CA VAL A 98 28.20 -29.86 34.41
C VAL A 98 28.00 -30.47 35.78
N SER A 99 28.86 -31.44 36.08
CA SER A 99 29.07 -32.07 37.37
C SER A 99 29.55 -31.04 38.40
N ASP A 100 29.06 -31.11 39.63
CA ASP A 100 29.85 -30.62 40.75
C ASP A 100 29.89 -31.63 41.89
N SER A 101 31.10 -31.81 42.40
CA SER A 101 31.48 -32.78 43.42
C SER A 101 31.87 -32.00 44.65
N THR A 102 31.19 -32.22 45.78
CA THR A 102 31.75 -31.86 47.09
C THR A 102 31.30 -32.88 48.14
N THR A 103 32.26 -33.73 48.50
CA THR A 103 32.32 -34.48 49.76
C THR A 103 32.38 -33.52 50.96
N ASN A 104 31.56 -33.73 52.00
CA ASN A 104 32.08 -33.98 53.35
C ASN A 104 31.03 -34.60 54.29
N SER A 105 31.57 -35.49 55.12
CA SER A 105 31.08 -36.27 56.25
C SER A 105 30.08 -35.65 57.24
N GLY A 106 29.26 -36.51 57.88
CA GLY A 106 28.60 -36.17 59.14
C GLY A 106 27.40 -37.01 59.59
N SER A 107 27.69 -38.10 60.30
CA SER A 107 26.90 -38.65 61.43
C SER A 107 25.72 -39.62 61.22
N THR A 108 25.78 -40.64 62.05
CA THR A 108 24.93 -41.82 62.23
C THR A 108 23.70 -41.54 63.08
N ALA A 109 22.54 -42.12 62.76
CA ALA A 109 21.61 -42.70 63.73
C ALA A 109 20.55 -43.58 63.04
N ARG A 110 20.45 -44.83 63.52
CA ARG A 110 19.32 -45.74 63.31
C ARG A 110 18.20 -45.38 64.29
N VAL A 111 16.92 -45.45 63.89
CA VAL A 111 15.83 -45.97 64.73
C VAL A 111 14.72 -46.55 63.83
N ASP A 112 14.31 -47.78 64.17
CA ASP A 112 13.22 -48.57 63.59
C ASP A 112 11.81 -47.96 63.79
N THR A 113 10.84 -48.28 62.93
CA THR A 113 9.62 -49.07 63.24
C THR A 113 8.96 -49.50 61.94
#